data_AF-A0A951F1A0-F1
#
_entry.id   AF-A0A951F1A0-F1
#
_cell.length_a   1.000
_cell.length_b   1.000
_cell.length_c   1.000
_cell.angle_alpha   90.00
_cell.angle_beta   90.00
_cell.angle_gamma   90.00
#
_symmetry.space_group_name_H-M   'P 1'
#
loop_
_entity.id
_entity.type
_entity.pdbx_description
1 polymer ?
#
loop_
_entity_poly.entity_id
_entity_poly.type
_entity_poly.pdbx_seq_one_letter_code
_entity_poly.pdbx_strand_id
1 'polypeptide(L)'
;MSPAHFAFGQDISGAAGGVDVIWYWRKFGKTQEEALAPGDCVSDYLRHAAPERRSPNLAFDEFWYRHEYPAVERLISEGKYRSAWEHYVAEGARNYYNPAFWFDDRWYQRQHVEVASAVASRNLICGFEHYLLYGVRQGFSPSIYFNAEWYRKNHMPEITAGVRSYPLVHYLLSERKARACPVPFFDPQWYSIQYGGYRPAEGGKPEVAPAYEHYMLFGRRLGNSPSPYFNEAAYREAYPEVVKQLTAGVYASGFEHYVTEGPANGYLAPSHLGHGGVDYAGPAFLQSYEQSLRLHLSQLSELSELMKL
;
A
#
# COMPACT_ATOMS: atom_id res chain seq x y z
N MET A 1 11.16 -23.72 12.75
CA MET A 1 11.43 -22.51 11.95
C MET A 1 10.11 -22.02 11.36
N SER A 2 9.80 -20.72 11.45
CA SER A 2 8.46 -20.17 11.18
C SER A 2 8.17 -19.96 9.68
N PRO A 3 6.97 -20.31 9.16
CA PRO A 3 6.61 -20.13 7.75
C PRO A 3 6.70 -18.69 7.21
N ALA A 4 6.59 -17.67 8.06
CA ALA A 4 6.71 -16.26 7.66
C ALA A 4 8.13 -15.88 7.22
N HIS A 5 9.14 -16.61 7.70
CA HIS A 5 10.55 -16.41 7.33
C HIS A 5 10.81 -16.72 5.83
N PHE A 6 9.90 -17.47 5.18
CA PHE A 6 9.97 -17.83 3.76
C PHE A 6 9.19 -16.88 2.82
N ALA A 7 8.25 -16.06 3.32
CA ALA A 7 7.39 -15.25 2.45
C ALA A 7 7.92 -13.83 2.20
N PHE A 8 8.68 -13.28 3.15
CA PHE A 8 9.22 -11.92 3.10
C PHE A 8 10.71 -11.83 3.47
N GLY A 9 11.43 -12.96 3.39
CA GLY A 9 12.87 -13.17 3.65
C GLY A 9 13.71 -12.04 4.28
N GLN A 10 14.23 -12.31 5.49
CA GLN A 10 15.35 -11.66 6.19
C GLN A 10 15.21 -10.16 6.53
N ASP A 11 15.97 -9.76 7.56
CA ASP A 11 16.17 -8.38 8.03
C ASP A 11 16.52 -7.45 6.86
N ILE A 12 16.00 -6.21 6.86
CA ILE A 12 16.34 -5.13 5.91
C ILE A 12 17.87 -4.97 5.81
N SER A 13 18.60 -5.37 6.86
CA SER A 13 20.05 -5.32 6.97
C SER A 13 20.84 -6.48 6.35
N GLY A 14 20.25 -7.62 5.93
CA GLY A 14 21.08 -8.77 5.54
C GLY A 14 20.44 -9.98 4.87
N ALA A 15 20.53 -10.04 3.54
CA ALA A 15 20.94 -11.21 2.75
C ALA A 15 21.14 -10.75 1.29
N ALA A 16 22.22 -11.19 0.63
CA ALA A 16 22.53 -11.01 -0.81
C ALA A 16 21.74 -9.89 -1.52
N GLY A 17 22.05 -8.61 -1.23
CA GLY A 17 21.46 -7.46 -1.92
C GLY A 17 19.92 -7.34 -1.84
N GLY A 18 19.25 -8.04 -0.92
CA GLY A 18 17.79 -8.06 -0.71
C GLY A 18 16.96 -8.75 -1.79
N VAL A 19 17.57 -9.62 -2.60
CA VAL A 19 16.87 -10.46 -3.58
C VAL A 19 16.40 -11.76 -2.92
N ASP A 20 15.10 -12.04 -2.95
CA ASP A 20 14.56 -13.34 -2.53
C ASP A 20 14.78 -14.34 -3.67
N VAL A 21 15.85 -15.13 -3.58
CA VAL A 21 16.28 -16.09 -4.61
C VAL A 21 15.14 -17.04 -5.04
N ILE A 22 14.38 -17.57 -4.08
CA ILE A 22 13.33 -18.57 -4.35
C ILE A 22 12.16 -17.90 -5.07
N TRP A 23 11.73 -16.74 -4.60
CA TRP A 23 10.66 -15.98 -5.23
C TRP A 23 11.08 -15.47 -6.62
N TYR A 24 12.27 -14.88 -6.72
CA TYR A 24 12.77 -14.20 -7.91
C TYR A 24 12.86 -15.15 -9.11
N TRP A 25 13.43 -16.34 -8.93
CA TRP A 25 13.50 -17.32 -10.03
C TRP A 25 12.14 -17.94 -10.37
N ARG A 26 11.32 -18.28 -9.37
CA ARG A 26 9.95 -18.74 -9.64
C ARG A 26 9.16 -17.70 -10.43
N LYS A 27 9.39 -16.41 -10.15
CA LYS A 27 8.70 -15.31 -10.83
C LYS A 27 9.17 -15.11 -12.26
N PHE A 28 10.47 -15.25 -12.53
CA PHE A 28 11.08 -14.91 -13.82
C PHE A 28 11.47 -16.12 -14.69
N GLY A 29 11.09 -17.34 -14.28
CA GLY A 29 11.07 -18.51 -15.16
C GLY A 29 12.44 -19.05 -15.57
N LYS A 30 13.49 -18.80 -14.78
CA LYS A 30 14.81 -19.39 -14.98
C LYS A 30 14.82 -20.83 -14.43
N THR A 31 15.38 -21.77 -15.18
CA THR A 31 15.33 -23.19 -14.79
C THR A 31 16.23 -23.45 -13.59
N GLN A 32 15.90 -24.49 -12.82
CA GLN A 32 16.68 -24.91 -11.65
C GLN A 32 18.11 -25.36 -12.00
N GLU A 33 18.43 -25.50 -13.30
CA GLU A 33 19.75 -25.82 -13.84
C GLU A 33 20.63 -24.58 -14.08
N GLU A 34 20.03 -23.38 -14.17
CA GLU A 34 20.73 -22.07 -14.23
C GLU A 34 21.08 -21.54 -12.82
N ALA A 35 20.80 -22.35 -11.80
CA ALA A 35 20.77 -21.98 -10.40
C ALA A 35 22.16 -21.90 -9.75
N LEU A 36 22.91 -20.85 -10.08
CA LEU A 36 24.15 -20.52 -9.38
C LEU A 36 23.82 -19.66 -8.12
N ALA A 37 24.74 -19.61 -7.18
CA ALA A 37 24.62 -19.10 -5.80
C ALA A 37 23.85 -17.75 -5.63
N PRO A 38 23.50 -17.34 -4.39
CA PRO A 38 22.80 -16.06 -4.14
C PRO A 38 23.41 -14.82 -4.84
N GLY A 39 24.72 -14.80 -5.09
CA GLY A 39 25.40 -13.75 -5.85
C GLY A 39 24.94 -13.63 -7.32
N ASP A 40 24.55 -14.74 -7.94
CA ASP A 40 24.07 -14.76 -9.32
C ASP A 40 22.68 -14.16 -9.46
N CYS A 41 21.83 -14.31 -8.43
CA CYS A 41 20.52 -13.65 -8.37
C CYS A 41 20.65 -12.13 -8.26
N VAL A 42 21.56 -11.65 -7.40
CA VAL A 42 21.83 -10.22 -7.25
C VAL A 42 22.40 -9.65 -8.54
N SER A 43 23.36 -10.34 -9.15
CA SER A 43 23.93 -9.92 -10.42
C SER A 43 22.88 -9.88 -11.53
N ASP A 44 22.01 -10.89 -11.62
CA ASP A 44 20.90 -10.92 -12.58
C ASP A 44 19.91 -9.77 -12.34
N TYR A 45 19.52 -9.56 -11.08
CA TYR A 45 18.62 -8.48 -10.72
C TYR A 45 19.19 -7.12 -11.14
N LEU A 46 20.43 -6.83 -10.77
CA LEU A 46 21.07 -5.56 -11.08
C LEU A 46 21.29 -5.35 -12.60
N ARG A 47 21.57 -6.43 -13.36
CA ARG A 47 21.84 -6.33 -14.80
C ARG A 47 20.59 -6.32 -15.68
N HIS A 48 19.51 -6.97 -15.24
CA HIS A 48 18.35 -7.23 -16.08
C HIS A 48 17.04 -6.75 -15.44
N ALA A 49 16.69 -7.23 -14.25
CA ALA A 49 15.40 -6.91 -13.65
C ALA A 49 15.26 -5.45 -13.19
N ALA A 50 16.26 -4.89 -12.50
CA ALA A 50 16.20 -3.51 -12.01
C ALA A 50 16.09 -2.49 -13.16
N PRO A 51 16.88 -2.58 -14.26
CA PRO A 51 16.66 -1.74 -15.45
C PRO A 51 15.24 -1.84 -16.02
N GLU A 52 14.68 -3.05 -16.02
CA GLU A 52 13.30 -3.34 -16.46
C GLU A 52 12.23 -3.04 -15.41
N ARG A 53 12.59 -2.40 -14.29
CA ARG A 53 11.69 -2.05 -13.17
C ARG A 53 11.01 -3.26 -12.51
N ARG A 54 11.65 -4.42 -12.54
CA ARG A 54 11.15 -5.64 -11.91
C ARG A 54 11.67 -5.77 -10.48
N SER A 55 10.78 -6.18 -9.56
CA SER A 55 11.08 -6.27 -8.13
C SER A 55 12.13 -7.34 -7.78
N PRO A 56 12.96 -7.12 -6.74
CA PRO A 56 13.90 -8.11 -6.21
C PRO A 56 13.27 -9.13 -5.27
N ASN A 57 12.13 -8.79 -4.65
CA ASN A 57 11.43 -9.65 -3.69
C ASN A 57 9.91 -9.32 -3.69
N LEU A 58 9.13 -10.09 -2.92
CA LEU A 58 7.68 -9.91 -2.81
C LEU A 58 7.29 -8.62 -2.07
N ALA A 59 8.13 -8.13 -1.16
CA ALA A 59 7.84 -7.05 -0.23
C ALA A 59 8.07 -5.65 -0.83
N PHE A 60 8.83 -5.55 -1.92
CA PHE A 60 9.22 -4.28 -2.54
C PHE A 60 8.71 -4.21 -3.98
N ASP A 61 8.15 -3.07 -4.37
CA ASP A 61 7.68 -2.82 -5.73
C ASP A 61 8.61 -1.84 -6.44
N GLU A 62 9.55 -2.37 -7.23
CA GLU A 62 10.56 -1.57 -7.95
C GLU A 62 9.92 -0.59 -8.92
N PHE A 63 8.88 -1.03 -9.65
CA PHE A 63 8.19 -0.19 -10.60
C PHE A 63 7.44 0.94 -9.89
N TRP A 64 6.65 0.59 -8.88
CA TRP A 64 5.87 1.57 -8.13
C TRP A 64 6.76 2.57 -7.41
N TYR A 65 7.85 2.13 -6.77
CA TYR A 65 8.75 3.00 -6.03
C TYR A 65 9.38 4.07 -6.93
N ARG A 66 9.87 3.66 -8.12
CA ARG A 66 10.46 4.58 -9.11
C ARG A 66 9.43 5.56 -9.66
N HIS A 67 8.19 5.11 -9.82
CA HIS A 67 7.06 5.95 -10.23
C HIS A 67 6.62 6.94 -9.14
N GLU A 68 6.57 6.47 -7.89
CA GLU A 68 6.12 7.26 -6.75
C GLU A 68 7.10 8.37 -6.40
N TYR A 69 8.40 8.08 -6.53
CA TYR A 69 9.51 8.97 -6.20
C TYR A 69 10.37 9.30 -7.43
N PRO A 70 9.94 10.23 -8.32
CA PRO A 70 10.69 10.58 -9.53
C PRO A 70 12.11 11.09 -9.31
N ALA A 71 12.41 11.64 -8.12
CA ALA A 71 13.78 12.01 -7.75
C ALA A 71 14.70 10.78 -7.68
N VAL A 72 14.19 9.62 -7.23
CA VAL A 72 14.95 8.37 -7.18
C VAL A 72 15.24 7.85 -8.58
N GLU A 73 14.27 7.94 -9.50
CA GLU A 73 14.48 7.60 -10.91
C GLU A 73 15.68 8.36 -11.49
N ARG A 74 15.78 9.65 -11.18
CA ARG A 74 16.90 10.49 -11.60
C ARG A 74 18.21 10.01 -10.98
N LEU A 75 18.25 9.77 -9.67
CA LEU A 75 19.47 9.28 -9.00
C LEU A 75 19.96 7.93 -9.54
N ILE A 76 19.05 7.05 -9.95
CA ILE A 76 19.39 5.78 -10.61
C ILE A 76 19.97 6.06 -12.01
N SER A 77 19.34 6.94 -12.80
CA SER A 77 19.82 7.28 -14.14
C SER A 77 21.20 7.96 -14.15
N GLU A 78 21.53 8.67 -13.07
CA GLU A 78 22.83 9.31 -12.84
C GLU A 78 23.88 8.33 -12.29
N GLY A 79 23.50 7.08 -12.00
CA GLY A 79 24.40 6.06 -11.47
C GLY A 79 24.73 6.19 -9.98
N LYS A 80 24.04 7.06 -9.22
CA LYS A 80 24.20 7.16 -7.76
C LYS A 80 23.72 5.89 -7.05
N TYR A 81 22.68 5.26 -7.60
CA TYR A 81 22.11 3.99 -7.13
C TYR A 81 21.98 3.03 -8.31
N ARG A 82 22.19 1.72 -8.06
CA ARG A 82 22.05 0.70 -9.11
C ARG A 82 20.60 0.23 -9.28
N SER A 83 19.78 0.39 -8.25
CA SER A 83 18.36 0.08 -8.27
C SER A 83 17.56 0.87 -7.24
N ALA A 84 16.23 0.84 -7.34
CA ALA A 84 15.37 1.47 -6.36
C ALA A 84 15.42 0.78 -4.99
N TRP A 85 15.58 -0.55 -4.98
CA TRP A 85 15.81 -1.29 -3.75
C TRP A 85 17.08 -0.84 -3.02
N GLU A 86 18.18 -0.61 -3.74
CA GLU A 86 19.42 -0.10 -3.14
C GLU A 86 19.20 1.28 -2.50
N HIS A 87 18.52 2.18 -3.21
CA HIS A 87 18.11 3.47 -2.64
C HIS A 87 17.23 3.30 -1.39
N TYR A 88 16.25 2.40 -1.44
CA TYR A 88 15.34 2.17 -0.32
C TYR A 88 16.07 1.70 0.95
N VAL A 89 16.97 0.73 0.82
CA VAL A 89 17.75 0.22 1.96
C VAL A 89 18.73 1.28 2.48
N ALA A 90 19.38 2.03 1.59
CA ALA A 90 20.37 3.03 1.96
C ALA A 90 19.75 4.26 2.63
N GLU A 91 18.71 4.83 2.00
CA GLU A 91 18.10 6.10 2.41
C GLU A 91 16.61 5.94 2.70
N GLY A 92 15.85 5.27 1.83
CA GLY A 92 14.39 5.31 1.83
C GLY A 92 13.73 4.86 3.14
N ALA A 93 14.14 3.71 3.68
CA ALA A 93 13.55 3.13 4.88
C ALA A 93 13.61 4.09 6.08
N ARG A 94 14.74 4.78 6.28
CA ARG A 94 14.93 5.76 7.37
C ARG A 94 14.25 7.10 7.12
N ASN A 95 13.90 7.39 5.86
CA ASN A 95 13.30 8.66 5.45
C ASN A 95 11.80 8.52 5.14
N TYR A 96 11.13 7.48 5.66
CA TYR A 96 9.70 7.24 5.48
C TYR A 96 9.25 7.10 4.02
N TYR A 97 10.15 6.64 3.14
CA TYR A 97 9.73 6.22 1.82
C TYR A 97 8.96 4.91 1.96
N ASN A 98 7.88 4.76 1.21
CA ASN A 98 7.09 3.54 1.20
C ASN A 98 7.70 2.56 0.18
N PRO A 99 7.86 1.28 0.50
CA PRO A 99 8.47 0.28 -0.39
C PRO A 99 7.54 -0.19 -1.51
N ALA A 100 6.23 -0.02 -1.32
CA ALA A 100 5.19 -0.42 -2.25
C ALA A 100 3.89 0.32 -1.88
N PHE A 101 2.93 0.37 -2.82
CA PHE A 101 1.67 1.10 -2.63
C PHE A 101 0.82 0.62 -1.44
N TRP A 102 1.01 -0.63 -1.02
CA TRP A 102 0.21 -1.25 0.03
C TRP A 102 0.74 -0.95 1.43
N PHE A 103 1.94 -0.39 1.57
CA PHE A 103 2.52 0.00 2.86
C PHE A 103 2.63 1.51 2.99
N ASP A 104 2.28 2.04 4.16
CA ASP A 104 2.50 3.44 4.52
C ASP A 104 3.15 3.49 5.90
N ASP A 105 4.44 3.85 5.92
CA ASP A 105 5.23 3.83 7.14
C ASP A 105 4.74 4.86 8.17
N ARG A 106 4.37 6.06 7.73
CA ARG A 106 3.89 7.13 8.62
C ARG A 106 2.52 6.80 9.18
N TRP A 107 1.62 6.29 8.34
CA TRP A 107 0.31 5.86 8.79
C TRP A 107 0.43 4.69 9.75
N TYR A 108 1.25 3.69 9.44
CA TYR A 108 1.45 2.50 10.26
C TYR A 108 2.00 2.84 11.65
N GLN A 109 3.02 3.70 11.74
CA GLN A 109 3.54 4.19 13.01
C GLN A 109 2.50 4.99 13.82
N ARG A 110 1.58 5.71 13.16
CA ARG A 110 0.47 6.39 13.85
C ARG A 110 -0.57 5.42 14.42
N GLN A 111 -0.80 4.28 13.77
CA GLN A 111 -1.69 3.24 14.29
C GLN A 111 -1.04 2.39 15.39
N HIS A 112 0.30 2.32 15.42
CA HIS A 112 1.08 1.48 16.31
C HIS A 112 2.16 2.30 17.05
N VAL A 113 1.76 2.98 18.13
CA VAL A 113 2.61 3.92 18.89
C VAL A 113 3.87 3.25 19.45
N GLU A 114 3.81 1.96 19.76
CA GLU A 114 4.95 1.14 20.17
C GLU A 114 6.00 1.03 19.06
N VAL A 115 5.55 0.94 17.80
CA VAL A 115 6.44 0.90 16.63
C VAL A 115 7.07 2.27 16.42
N ALA A 116 6.29 3.35 16.52
CA ALA A 116 6.82 4.71 16.46
C ALA A 116 7.92 4.95 17.52
N SER A 117 7.68 4.48 18.75
CA SER A 117 8.64 4.58 19.85
C SER A 117 9.91 3.79 19.58
N ALA A 118 9.79 2.56 19.05
CA ALA A 118 10.93 1.72 18.72
C ALA A 118 11.76 2.27 17.54
N VAL A 119 11.12 2.91 16.56
CA VAL A 119 11.84 3.61 15.47
C VAL A 119 12.56 4.84 16.01
N ALA A 120 11.90 5.65 16.86
CA ALA A 120 12.51 6.82 17.48
C ALA A 120 13.72 6.46 18.36
N SER A 121 13.65 5.34 19.09
CA SER A 121 14.75 4.82 19.90
C SER A 121 15.81 4.03 19.11
N ARG A 122 15.67 3.94 17.78
CA ARG A 122 16.56 3.17 16.88
C ARG A 122 16.64 1.67 17.17
N ASN A 123 15.63 1.11 17.82
CA ASN A 123 15.47 -0.34 17.96
C ASN A 123 14.91 -0.98 16.69
N LEU A 124 14.24 -0.18 15.85
CA LEU A 124 13.81 -0.52 14.50
C LEU A 124 14.31 0.56 13.53
N ILE A 125 14.58 0.17 12.30
CA ILE A 125 14.92 1.05 11.18
C ILE A 125 13.69 1.87 10.77
N CYS A 126 12.54 1.21 10.64
CA CYS A 126 11.28 1.80 10.21
C CYS A 126 10.07 0.94 10.58
N GLY A 127 8.86 1.45 10.35
CA GLY A 127 7.62 0.69 10.58
C GLY A 127 7.49 -0.52 9.65
N PHE A 128 8.04 -0.43 8.43
CA PHE A 128 8.05 -1.56 7.49
C PHE A 128 8.76 -2.78 8.05
N GLU A 129 9.87 -2.58 8.77
CA GLU A 129 10.61 -3.66 9.43
C GLU A 129 9.70 -4.41 10.43
N HIS A 130 9.02 -3.67 11.29
CA HIS A 130 8.07 -4.25 12.24
C HIS A 130 6.94 -4.99 11.52
N TYR A 131 6.41 -4.42 10.44
CA TYR A 131 5.32 -5.03 9.71
C TYR A 131 5.70 -6.39 9.11
N LEU A 132 6.88 -6.49 8.49
CA LEU A 132 7.38 -7.76 7.96
C LEU A 132 7.68 -8.77 9.08
N LEU A 133 8.29 -8.31 10.18
CA LEU A 133 8.64 -9.17 11.31
C LEU A 133 7.42 -9.66 12.10
N TYR A 134 6.38 -8.84 12.26
CA TYR A 134 5.26 -9.10 13.18
C TYR A 134 3.89 -8.80 12.57
N GLY A 135 3.72 -7.62 11.95
CA GLY A 135 2.42 -7.09 11.52
C GLY A 135 1.65 -8.01 10.58
N VAL A 136 2.32 -8.66 9.62
CA VAL A 136 1.69 -9.64 8.71
C VAL A 136 1.01 -10.77 9.49
N ARG A 137 1.70 -11.33 10.51
CA ARG A 137 1.19 -12.47 11.28
C ARG A 137 0.10 -12.06 12.26
N GLN A 138 0.18 -10.84 12.77
CA GLN A 138 -0.84 -10.24 13.63
C GLN A 138 -2.08 -9.81 12.82
N GLY A 139 -2.01 -9.85 11.49
CA GLY A 139 -3.12 -9.49 10.62
C GLY A 139 -3.37 -7.98 10.56
N PHE A 140 -2.35 -7.18 10.84
CA PHE A 140 -2.43 -5.73 10.77
C PHE A 140 -2.56 -5.24 9.33
N SER A 141 -3.32 -4.16 9.17
CA SER A 141 -3.37 -3.41 7.92
C SER A 141 -2.07 -2.60 7.77
N PRO A 142 -1.40 -2.65 6.61
CA PRO A 142 -0.15 -1.91 6.38
C PRO A 142 -0.33 -0.46 5.92
N SER A 143 -1.53 -0.09 5.47
CA SER A 143 -1.87 1.27 5.05
C SER A 143 -3.39 1.41 4.97
N ILE A 144 -3.88 2.63 4.69
CA ILE A 144 -5.27 2.82 4.26
C ILE A 144 -5.59 2.09 2.95
N TYR A 145 -4.58 1.77 2.14
CA TYR A 145 -4.71 1.13 0.83
C TYR A 145 -4.68 -0.39 0.89
N PHE A 146 -4.65 -0.98 2.09
CA PHE A 146 -4.82 -2.42 2.24
C PHE A 146 -5.49 -2.73 3.56
N ASN A 147 -6.74 -3.21 3.52
CA ASN A 147 -7.47 -3.59 4.73
C ASN A 147 -7.40 -5.12 4.92
N ALA A 148 -6.55 -5.57 5.84
CA ALA A 148 -6.29 -6.99 6.05
C ALA A 148 -7.53 -7.77 6.55
N GLU A 149 -8.32 -7.16 7.44
CA GLU A 149 -9.53 -7.78 7.98
C GLU A 149 -10.62 -7.92 6.91
N TRP A 150 -10.90 -6.82 6.20
CA TRP A 150 -11.88 -6.81 5.13
C TRP A 150 -11.48 -7.75 4.00
N TYR A 151 -10.20 -7.76 3.60
CA TYR A 151 -9.72 -8.65 2.55
C TYR A 151 -9.87 -10.12 2.95
N ARG A 152 -9.52 -10.46 4.19
CA ARG A 152 -9.72 -11.81 4.73
C ARG A 152 -11.18 -12.24 4.63
N LYS A 153 -12.10 -11.39 5.12
CA LYS A 153 -13.53 -11.69 5.17
C LYS A 153 -14.16 -11.85 3.79
N ASN A 154 -13.76 -11.05 2.81
CA ASN A 154 -14.43 -10.97 1.51
C ASN A 154 -13.74 -11.80 0.40
N HIS A 155 -12.45 -12.11 0.56
CA HIS A 155 -11.66 -12.75 -0.50
C HIS A 155 -10.91 -14.00 -0.06
N MET A 156 -10.92 -14.34 1.24
CA MET A 156 -10.23 -15.53 1.76
C MET A 156 -11.08 -16.36 2.73
N PRO A 157 -12.39 -16.58 2.49
CA PRO A 157 -13.24 -17.28 3.46
C PRO A 157 -12.79 -18.74 3.72
N GLU A 158 -12.13 -19.38 2.76
CA GLU A 158 -11.77 -20.80 2.81
C GLU A 158 -10.29 -21.07 3.15
N ILE A 159 -9.44 -20.03 3.15
CA ILE A 159 -7.99 -20.20 3.34
C ILE A 159 -7.63 -19.97 4.80
N THR A 160 -7.49 -21.05 5.55
CA THR A 160 -7.30 -21.00 7.01
C THR A 160 -5.88 -21.35 7.47
N ALA A 161 -5.04 -21.92 6.58
CA ALA A 161 -3.70 -22.41 6.94
C ALA A 161 -2.63 -22.10 5.88
N GLY A 162 -1.37 -22.21 6.29
CA GLY A 162 -0.19 -21.95 5.45
C GLY A 162 0.08 -20.45 5.23
N VAL A 163 1.18 -20.13 4.53
CA VAL A 163 1.60 -18.73 4.32
C VAL A 163 0.57 -17.89 3.56
N ARG A 164 -0.28 -18.52 2.75
CA ARG A 164 -1.37 -17.86 2.03
C ARG A 164 -2.57 -17.52 2.92
N SER A 165 -2.61 -17.92 4.20
CA SER A 165 -3.65 -17.46 5.13
C SER A 165 -3.43 -16.03 5.61
N TYR A 166 -2.25 -15.44 5.33
CA TYR A 166 -2.00 -14.03 5.57
C TYR A 166 -2.55 -13.17 4.41
N PRO A 167 -3.44 -12.19 4.69
CA PRO A 167 -4.12 -11.39 3.66
C PRO A 167 -3.21 -10.77 2.62
N LEU A 168 -2.15 -10.10 3.06
CA LEU A 168 -1.22 -9.45 2.15
C LEU A 168 -0.47 -10.48 1.28
N VAL A 169 -0.03 -11.60 1.85
CA VAL A 169 0.67 -12.66 1.09
C VAL A 169 -0.26 -13.24 0.03
N HIS A 170 -1.52 -13.50 0.38
CA HIS A 170 -2.52 -13.97 -0.57
C HIS A 170 -2.70 -12.97 -1.73
N TYR A 171 -2.84 -11.69 -1.41
CA TYR A 171 -3.01 -10.63 -2.40
C TYR A 171 -1.79 -10.50 -3.33
N LEU A 172 -0.57 -10.47 -2.79
CA LEU A 172 0.65 -10.27 -3.59
C LEU A 172 0.98 -11.48 -4.47
N LEU A 173 0.64 -12.69 -4.02
CA LEU A 173 0.79 -13.92 -4.81
C LEU A 173 -0.35 -14.15 -5.80
N SER A 174 -1.45 -13.39 -5.73
CA SER A 174 -2.53 -13.47 -6.69
C SER A 174 -2.08 -12.93 -8.05
N GLU A 175 -2.46 -13.62 -9.12
CA GLU A 175 -2.22 -13.15 -10.49
C GLU A 175 -2.93 -11.83 -10.73
N ARG A 176 -2.32 -10.97 -11.56
CA ARG A 176 -2.84 -9.62 -11.84
C ARG A 176 -4.32 -9.67 -12.22
N LYS A 177 -4.73 -10.46 -13.22
CA LYS A 177 -6.13 -10.53 -13.66
C LYS A 177 -7.12 -11.04 -12.61
N ALA A 178 -6.66 -11.83 -11.65
CA ALA A 178 -7.48 -12.40 -10.58
C ALA A 178 -7.37 -11.63 -9.25
N ARG A 179 -6.57 -10.56 -9.20
CA ARG A 179 -6.29 -9.81 -7.98
C ARG A 179 -7.53 -9.02 -7.57
N ALA A 180 -8.14 -9.46 -6.46
CA ALA A 180 -9.27 -8.77 -5.85
C ALA A 180 -8.84 -7.40 -5.29
N CYS A 181 -9.75 -6.41 -5.31
CA CYS A 181 -9.52 -5.13 -4.64
C CYS A 181 -9.16 -5.38 -3.17
N PRO A 182 -8.13 -4.74 -2.58
CA PRO A 182 -7.75 -4.96 -1.18
C PRO A 182 -8.47 -4.04 -0.19
N VAL A 183 -9.34 -3.16 -0.71
CA VAL A 183 -10.00 -2.14 0.08
C VAL A 183 -11.49 -2.02 -0.28
N PRO A 184 -12.32 -1.75 0.72
CA PRO A 184 -13.76 -1.55 0.53
C PRO A 184 -14.18 -0.20 -0.05
N PHE A 185 -13.35 0.85 0.05
CA PHE A 185 -13.76 2.21 -0.37
C PHE A 185 -13.69 2.43 -1.88
N PHE A 186 -12.97 1.56 -2.58
CA PHE A 186 -12.72 1.68 -4.01
C PHE A 186 -13.73 0.82 -4.77
N ASP A 187 -14.37 1.40 -5.78
CA ASP A 187 -15.28 0.69 -6.69
C ASP A 187 -14.59 0.51 -8.05
N PRO A 188 -14.03 -0.68 -8.34
CA PRO A 188 -13.32 -0.93 -9.60
C PRO A 188 -14.20 -0.79 -10.83
N GLN A 189 -15.48 -1.17 -10.73
CA GLN A 189 -16.40 -1.15 -11.85
C GLN A 189 -16.78 0.29 -12.19
N TRP A 190 -17.19 1.07 -11.19
CA TRP A 190 -17.49 2.47 -11.36
C TRP A 190 -16.26 3.25 -11.85
N TYR A 191 -15.10 3.04 -11.21
CA TYR A 191 -13.86 3.73 -11.57
C TYR A 191 -13.47 3.49 -13.03
N SER A 192 -13.61 2.25 -13.52
CA SER A 192 -13.30 1.89 -14.91
C SER A 192 -14.22 2.61 -15.90
N ILE A 193 -15.52 2.72 -15.58
CA ILE A 193 -16.50 3.42 -16.42
C ILE A 193 -16.21 4.92 -16.45
N GLN A 194 -15.86 5.52 -15.31
CA GLN A 194 -15.63 6.97 -15.20
C GLN A 194 -14.30 7.42 -15.82
N TYR A 195 -13.21 6.72 -15.51
CA TYR A 195 -11.85 7.18 -15.81
C TYR A 195 -11.10 6.29 -16.81
N GLY A 196 -11.54 5.07 -17.04
CA GLY A 196 -10.85 4.09 -17.89
C GLY A 196 -11.32 4.07 -19.35
N GLY A 197 -12.38 4.81 -19.71
CA GLY A 197 -12.97 4.78 -21.05
C GLY A 197 -13.48 3.40 -21.50
N TYR A 198 -13.51 2.42 -20.60
CA TYR A 198 -13.84 1.03 -20.90
C TYR A 198 -15.31 0.77 -20.63
N ARG A 199 -16.10 0.67 -21.70
CA ARG A 199 -17.40 0.00 -21.67
C ARG A 199 -17.16 -1.47 -22.02
N PRO A 200 -17.38 -2.43 -21.11
CA PRO A 200 -17.45 -3.82 -21.53
C PRO A 200 -18.53 -3.94 -22.61
N ALA A 201 -18.27 -4.72 -23.66
CA ALA A 201 -19.37 -5.21 -24.51
C ALA A 201 -20.38 -5.95 -23.62
N GLU A 202 -21.68 -5.87 -23.95
CA GLU A 202 -22.75 -6.46 -23.14
C GLU A 202 -22.39 -7.88 -22.67
N GLY A 203 -22.22 -8.06 -21.35
CA GLY A 203 -21.93 -9.34 -20.71
C GLY A 203 -20.50 -9.54 -20.16
N GLY A 204 -19.53 -8.66 -20.44
CA GLY A 204 -18.18 -8.75 -19.86
C GLY A 204 -18.03 -8.06 -18.50
N LYS A 205 -17.38 -8.70 -17.51
CA LYS A 205 -16.96 -8.01 -16.28
C LYS A 205 -15.71 -7.16 -16.56
N PRO A 206 -15.64 -5.87 -16.19
CA PRO A 206 -14.41 -5.09 -16.27
C PRO A 206 -13.30 -5.76 -15.44
N GLU A 207 -12.07 -5.78 -15.95
CA GLU A 207 -10.93 -6.31 -15.22
C GLU A 207 -10.65 -5.42 -13.97
N VAL A 208 -10.69 -6.02 -12.77
CA VAL A 208 -10.60 -5.32 -11.47
C VAL A 208 -9.19 -4.79 -11.18
N ALA A 209 -8.15 -5.55 -11.52
CA ALA A 209 -6.78 -5.19 -11.19
C ALA A 209 -6.23 -4.00 -12.00
N PRO A 210 -6.53 -3.83 -13.29
CA PRO A 210 -6.19 -2.60 -14.00
C PRO A 210 -6.75 -1.34 -13.33
N ALA A 211 -7.98 -1.38 -12.81
CA ALA A 211 -8.64 -0.20 -12.24
C ALA A 211 -8.00 0.25 -10.93
N TYR A 212 -7.86 -0.67 -9.97
CA TYR A 212 -7.26 -0.33 -8.68
C TYR A 212 -5.77 0.01 -8.82
N GLU A 213 -5.02 -0.73 -9.62
CA GLU A 213 -3.61 -0.40 -9.88
C GLU A 213 -3.47 0.95 -10.62
N HIS A 214 -4.34 1.26 -11.58
CA HIS A 214 -4.37 2.58 -12.20
C HIS A 214 -4.66 3.68 -11.17
N TYR A 215 -5.62 3.46 -10.27
CA TYR A 215 -5.91 4.42 -9.20
C TYR A 215 -4.67 4.66 -8.32
N MET A 216 -3.97 3.59 -7.94
CA MET A 216 -2.76 3.65 -7.12
C MET A 216 -1.55 4.26 -7.87
N LEU A 217 -1.44 4.10 -9.19
CA LEU A 217 -0.32 4.69 -9.94
C LEU A 217 -0.60 6.14 -10.35
N PHE A 218 -1.84 6.45 -10.72
CA PHE A 218 -2.20 7.71 -11.36
C PHE A 218 -3.41 8.37 -10.71
N GLY A 219 -4.51 7.63 -10.55
CA GLY A 219 -5.82 8.19 -10.23
C GLY A 219 -5.85 9.05 -8.98
N ARG A 220 -5.25 8.60 -7.87
CA ARG A 220 -5.24 9.36 -6.61
C ARG A 220 -4.60 10.75 -6.77
N ARG A 221 -3.46 10.83 -7.46
CA ARG A 221 -2.70 12.08 -7.67
C ARG A 221 -3.37 12.97 -8.73
N LEU A 222 -4.04 12.37 -9.72
CA LEU A 222 -4.84 13.09 -10.71
C LEU A 222 -6.11 13.73 -10.12
N GLY A 223 -6.48 13.38 -8.87
CA GLY A 223 -7.73 13.84 -8.29
C GLY A 223 -8.94 13.07 -8.80
N ASN A 224 -8.74 11.81 -9.19
CA ASN A 224 -9.85 10.92 -9.49
C ASN A 224 -10.50 10.45 -8.18
N SER A 225 -11.82 10.43 -8.16
CA SER A 225 -12.60 9.84 -7.08
C SER A 225 -12.38 8.32 -7.04
N PRO A 226 -12.26 7.70 -5.86
CA PRO A 226 -12.11 6.25 -5.75
C PRO A 226 -13.42 5.48 -5.95
N SER A 227 -14.56 6.14 -5.77
CA SER A 227 -15.90 5.58 -5.84
C SER A 227 -16.93 6.71 -6.00
N PRO A 228 -18.22 6.42 -6.31
CA PRO A 228 -19.24 7.47 -6.41
C PRO A 228 -19.52 8.17 -5.07
N TYR A 229 -19.03 7.62 -3.96
CA TYR A 229 -19.32 8.09 -2.61
C TYR A 229 -18.33 9.13 -2.09
N PHE A 230 -17.25 9.38 -2.81
CA PHE A 230 -16.30 10.44 -2.47
C PHE A 230 -16.01 11.26 -3.72
N ASN A 231 -16.43 12.53 -3.72
CA ASN A 231 -16.10 13.46 -4.80
C ASN A 231 -14.82 14.22 -4.47
N GLU A 232 -13.73 13.78 -5.08
CA GLU A 232 -12.39 14.34 -4.87
C GLU A 232 -12.29 15.83 -5.25
N ALA A 233 -12.96 16.24 -6.33
CA ALA A 233 -12.98 17.64 -6.75
C ALA A 233 -13.74 18.52 -5.74
N ALA A 234 -14.93 18.10 -5.32
CA ALA A 234 -15.73 18.83 -4.34
C ALA A 234 -15.04 18.91 -2.97
N TYR A 235 -14.33 17.86 -2.55
CA TYR A 235 -13.54 17.89 -1.31
C TYR A 235 -12.43 18.95 -1.36
N ARG A 236 -11.68 18.99 -2.48
CA ARG A 236 -10.59 19.96 -2.67
C ARG A 236 -11.11 21.40 -2.77
N GLU A 237 -12.28 21.60 -3.35
CA GLU A 237 -12.95 22.91 -3.42
C GLU A 237 -13.38 23.40 -2.04
N ALA A 238 -13.98 22.51 -1.24
CA ALA A 238 -14.46 22.84 0.10
C ALA A 238 -13.35 23.12 1.12
N TYR A 239 -12.17 22.49 0.94
CA TYR A 239 -11.05 22.57 1.88
C TYR A 239 -9.74 23.02 1.20
N PRO A 240 -9.58 24.32 0.86
CA PRO A 240 -8.39 24.82 0.16
C PRO A 240 -7.06 24.62 0.92
N GLU A 241 -7.09 24.52 2.24
CA GLU A 241 -5.94 24.17 3.08
C GLU A 241 -5.44 22.75 2.82
N VAL A 242 -6.34 21.82 2.47
CA VAL A 242 -5.97 20.46 2.08
C VAL A 242 -5.22 20.50 0.75
N VAL A 243 -5.66 21.31 -0.21
CA VAL A 243 -4.96 21.48 -1.50
C VAL A 243 -3.50 21.91 -1.32
N LYS A 244 -3.20 22.74 -0.32
CA LYS A 244 -1.82 23.12 0.02
C LYS A 244 -1.00 21.92 0.48
N GLN A 245 -1.57 21.05 1.32
CA GLN A 245 -0.91 19.84 1.81
C GLN A 245 -0.68 18.81 0.70
N LEU A 246 -1.63 18.68 -0.23
CA LEU A 246 -1.49 17.83 -1.42
C LEU A 246 -0.34 18.32 -2.31
N THR A 247 -0.25 19.63 -2.52
CA THR A 247 0.81 20.25 -3.34
C THR A 247 2.19 20.10 -2.67
N ALA A 248 2.24 20.14 -1.34
CA ALA A 248 3.44 19.86 -0.56
C ALA A 248 3.81 18.36 -0.50
N GLY A 249 2.96 17.47 -1.05
CA GLY A 249 3.19 16.04 -1.06
C GLY A 249 2.96 15.35 0.29
N VAL A 250 2.21 15.98 1.21
CA VAL A 250 1.88 15.39 2.51
C VAL A 250 0.86 14.26 2.35
N TYR A 251 -0.12 14.45 1.46
CA TYR A 251 -1.11 13.45 1.07
C TYR A 251 -1.16 13.36 -0.45
N ALA A 252 -1.36 12.16 -1.00
CA ALA A 252 -1.47 11.97 -2.45
C ALA A 252 -2.84 12.38 -2.99
N SER A 253 -3.87 12.41 -2.15
CA SER A 253 -5.23 12.84 -2.51
C SER A 253 -5.99 13.44 -1.32
N GLY A 254 -7.09 14.14 -1.63
CA GLY A 254 -8.06 14.62 -0.67
C GLY A 254 -8.80 13.45 -0.01
N PHE A 255 -9.06 12.36 -0.73
CA PHE A 255 -9.55 11.13 -0.12
C PHE A 255 -8.61 10.60 0.97
N GLU A 256 -7.31 10.54 0.70
CA GLU A 256 -6.30 10.12 1.68
C GLU A 256 -6.30 11.05 2.91
N HIS A 257 -6.32 12.36 2.69
CA HIS A 257 -6.47 13.33 3.77
C HIS A 257 -7.77 13.09 4.58
N TYR A 258 -8.90 12.90 3.90
CA TYR A 258 -10.18 12.66 4.56
C TYR A 258 -10.13 11.42 5.46
N VAL A 259 -9.63 10.29 4.95
CA VAL A 259 -9.63 9.06 5.76
C VAL A 259 -8.60 9.07 6.88
N THR A 260 -7.55 9.88 6.77
CA THR A 260 -6.49 9.97 7.78
C THR A 260 -6.77 11.03 8.85
N GLU A 261 -7.27 12.21 8.45
CA GLU A 261 -7.45 13.37 9.34
C GLU A 261 -8.92 13.80 9.47
N GLY A 262 -9.77 13.41 8.53
CA GLY A 262 -11.06 14.05 8.32
C GLY A 262 -12.02 13.94 9.52
N PRO A 263 -12.47 12.71 9.87
CA PRO A 263 -13.36 12.50 11.00
C PRO A 263 -12.84 13.03 12.35
N ALA A 264 -11.51 12.98 12.55
CA ALA A 264 -10.89 13.43 13.80
C ALA A 264 -10.91 14.96 13.95
N ASN A 265 -10.83 15.67 12.82
CA ASN A 265 -10.67 17.13 12.79
C ASN A 265 -11.89 17.87 12.21
N GLY A 266 -13.04 17.18 12.11
CA GLY A 266 -14.31 17.79 11.71
C GLY A 266 -14.49 18.00 10.20
N TYR A 267 -13.63 17.42 9.34
CA TYR A 267 -13.85 17.47 7.90
C TYR A 267 -14.99 16.52 7.52
N LEU A 268 -15.93 17.02 6.72
CA LEU A 268 -17.06 16.26 6.21
C LEU A 268 -16.75 15.64 4.85
N ALA A 269 -17.22 14.41 4.64
CA ALA A 269 -17.23 13.79 3.32
C ALA A 269 -18.04 14.65 2.33
N PRO A 270 -17.65 14.69 1.04
CA PRO A 270 -18.35 15.47 0.01
C PRO A 270 -19.84 15.14 -0.14
N SER A 271 -20.23 13.91 0.18
CA SER A 271 -21.63 13.48 0.27
C SER A 271 -22.47 14.31 1.23
N HIS A 272 -21.86 14.83 2.30
CA HIS A 272 -22.52 15.66 3.31
C HIS A 272 -22.40 17.16 3.00
N LEU A 273 -21.67 17.56 1.96
CA LEU A 273 -21.49 18.95 1.55
C LEU A 273 -22.53 19.41 0.51
N GLY A 274 -23.52 18.56 0.16
CA GLY A 274 -24.59 18.91 -0.78
C GLY A 274 -24.17 18.94 -2.26
N HIS A 275 -22.96 18.47 -2.59
CA HIS A 275 -22.38 18.54 -3.95
C HIS A 275 -22.62 17.28 -4.81
N GLY A 276 -23.73 16.57 -4.63
CA GLY A 276 -24.13 15.55 -5.60
C GLY A 276 -25.59 15.15 -5.58
N GLY A 277 -26.17 15.08 -6.77
CA GLY A 277 -27.55 14.67 -7.02
C GLY A 277 -27.79 13.16 -6.92
N VAL A 278 -27.06 12.46 -6.05
CA VAL A 278 -27.26 11.04 -5.76
C VAL A 278 -27.54 10.93 -4.27
N ASP A 279 -28.65 10.30 -3.89
CA ASP A 279 -29.05 10.14 -2.49
C ASP A 279 -27.94 9.40 -1.71
N TYR A 280 -27.17 10.15 -0.92
CA TYR A 280 -25.95 9.72 -0.25
C TYR A 280 -26.23 8.99 1.07
N ALA A 281 -27.16 8.05 1.08
CA ALA A 281 -27.09 6.97 2.05
C ALA A 281 -25.84 6.15 1.71
N GLY A 282 -24.68 6.59 2.21
CA GLY A 282 -23.39 5.94 1.94
C GLY A 282 -23.48 4.43 2.20
N PRO A 283 -22.75 3.58 1.46
CA PRO A 283 -22.73 2.15 1.73
C PRO A 283 -22.41 1.95 3.20
N ALA A 284 -22.95 0.89 3.80
CA ALA A 284 -22.65 0.48 5.17
C ALA A 284 -21.13 0.49 5.46
N PHE A 285 -20.29 0.39 4.43
CA PHE A 285 -18.85 0.59 4.53
C PHE A 285 -18.39 1.99 4.99
N LEU A 286 -18.82 3.12 4.42
CA LEU A 286 -18.33 4.44 4.88
C LEU A 286 -18.73 4.67 6.34
N GLN A 287 -19.95 4.25 6.71
CA GLN A 287 -20.41 4.27 8.09
C GLN A 287 -19.62 3.29 8.98
N SER A 288 -19.37 2.06 8.53
CA SER A 288 -18.59 1.06 9.30
C SER A 288 -17.12 1.46 9.42
N TYR A 289 -16.56 2.13 8.41
CA TYR A 289 -15.20 2.62 8.39
C TYR A 289 -15.05 3.86 9.24
N GLU A 290 -15.97 4.82 9.14
CA GLU A 290 -16.04 5.96 10.06
C GLU A 290 -16.28 5.50 11.50
N GLN A 291 -17.11 4.47 11.72
CA GLN A 291 -17.35 3.89 13.04
C GLN A 291 -16.10 3.16 13.57
N SER A 292 -15.40 2.41 12.72
CA SER A 292 -14.13 1.75 13.06
C SER A 292 -13.02 2.77 13.35
N LEU A 293 -12.90 3.83 12.54
CA LEU A 293 -11.99 4.95 12.78
C LEU A 293 -12.33 5.68 14.10
N ARG A 294 -13.60 5.95 14.38
CA ARG A 294 -14.05 6.56 15.65
C ARG A 294 -13.70 5.68 16.85
N LEU A 295 -13.90 4.36 16.73
CA LEU A 295 -13.56 3.39 17.79
C LEU A 295 -12.05 3.32 18.03
N HIS A 296 -11.25 3.38 16.97
CA HIS A 296 -9.80 3.34 17.07
C HIS A 296 -9.23 4.64 17.66
N LEU A 297 -9.79 5.80 17.28
CA LEU A 297 -9.42 7.10 17.85
C LEU A 297 -9.81 7.22 19.34
N SER A 298 -10.96 6.66 19.75
CA SER A 298 -11.32 6.63 21.18
C SER A 298 -10.35 5.78 21.99
N GLN A 299 -9.95 4.60 21.46
CA GLN A 299 -8.95 3.73 22.08
C GLN A 299 -7.58 4.40 22.20
N LEU A 300 -7.15 5.17 21.18
CA LEU A 300 -5.90 5.94 21.24
C LEU A 300 -5.97 7.09 22.26
N SER A 301 -7.13 7.73 22.43
CA SER A 301 -7.33 8.75 23.47
C SER A 301 -7.26 8.15 24.89
N GLU A 302 -7.82 6.96 25.08
CA GLU A 302 -7.77 6.22 26.35
C GLU A 302 -6.35 5.75 26.68
N LEU A 303 -5.58 5.31 25.68
CA LEU A 303 -4.17 4.93 25.83
C LEU A 303 -3.27 6.15 26.13
N SER A 304 -3.56 7.31 25.52
CA SER A 304 -2.88 8.58 25.82
C SER A 304 -3.08 9.03 27.27
N GLU A 305 -4.27 8.82 27.85
CA GLU A 305 -4.56 9.13 29.26
C GLU A 305 -3.92 8.11 30.21
N LEU A 306 -3.85 6.83 29.84
CA LEU A 306 -3.19 5.78 30.63
C LEU A 306 -1.66 5.92 30.68
N MET A 307 -1.03 6.54 29.68
CA MET A 307 0.42 6.80 29.64
C MET A 307 0.85 8.09 30.35
N LYS A 308 -0.08 8.85 30.95
CA LYS A 308 0.20 10.04 31.78
C LYS A 308 0.26 9.74 33.29
N LEU A 309 0.21 8.47 33.69
CA LEU A 309 0.36 7.97 35.07
C LEU A 309 1.68 7.21 35.23
#